data_AF-A0A534PXD0-F1
#
_entry.id   AF-A0A534PXD0-F1
#
_cell.length_a   1.000
_cell.length_b   1.000
_cell.length_c   1.000
_cell.angle_alpha   90.00
_cell.angle_beta   90.00
_cell.angle_gamma   90.00
#
_symmetry.space_group_name_H-M   'P 1'
#
loop_
_entity.id
_entity.type
_entity.pdbx_description
1 polymer ?
#
loop_
_entity_poly.entity_id
_entity_poly.type
_entity_poly.pdbx_seq_one_letter_code
_entity_poly.pdbx_strand_id
1 'polypeptide(L)'
;MRQLFRNPFFWAFVVGCAVITSMRPLLRRIPAPPPVLRQIPPFTLVDATGKPFGSIAKTRTTIDIVFDSVYSGVLGGSAVALYFLVIDFLNGQPLFTPSLLGSVLFLGAAAEDVTTARPDAIAYFSLAHIAVFTALGAAVSWLVHEVELYSRHPIAVLLVIFAIIEVVTYVFVPLTISGVIERLGIVQVASANLLAAGTMALYFVLAHREGAWHELQHSTRELMFDSVYCGVLGGSAVALFFMMADILDGQPLFTPSLLGSVLFLGADARDVVTLSPAAVAYFSIAHIVAFTALGAAIVWLFHEIELHSRHPLAVLLVLFAIIEVSVFFVASLALPGVIERLGIVRVGIANLLAAGTMALYLAITHREGAWQALKHTTRELMLDSVYCGVLGGSAVAVFFLVTDFLDGRPLFTPSLLGSVLFLGVAPEDVAAVQLDAVAYFSFAHIIAFTALATAVVWLFHEVELHSRHPLLVLLVLFAIIEVSVFFVVSLAMPGVIAKEGVSRVGIANLLAAVAMAIFFVFSHREDAWEKLKQKLKQTARLA
;
A
#
# COMPACT_ATOMS: atom_id res chain seq x y z
N MET A 1 33.14 -19.21 -1.51
CA MET A 1 33.70 -17.83 -1.45
C MET A 1 34.73 -17.49 -2.53
N ARG A 2 35.85 -18.22 -2.72
CA ARG A 2 36.89 -17.83 -3.70
C ARG A 2 36.43 -17.74 -5.17
N GLN A 3 35.41 -18.51 -5.59
CA GLN A 3 34.84 -18.41 -6.93
C GLN A 3 33.92 -17.18 -7.10
N LEU A 4 33.23 -16.74 -6.04
CA LEU A 4 32.36 -15.56 -6.08
C LEU A 4 33.15 -14.28 -6.36
N PHE A 5 34.28 -14.09 -5.67
CA PHE A 5 35.16 -12.93 -5.87
C PHE A 5 35.88 -12.91 -7.24
N ARG A 6 35.82 -14.01 -8.01
CA ARG A 6 36.33 -14.07 -9.39
C ARG A 6 35.24 -13.86 -10.43
N ASN A 7 33.97 -13.78 -10.03
CA ASN A 7 32.85 -13.57 -10.95
C ASN A 7 32.77 -12.07 -11.34
N PRO A 8 32.97 -11.70 -12.61
CA PRO A 8 32.92 -10.31 -13.05
C PRO A 8 31.52 -9.69 -12.90
N PHE A 9 30.46 -10.49 -12.99
CA PHE A 9 29.08 -10.02 -12.82
C PHE A 9 28.79 -9.61 -11.37
N PHE A 10 29.41 -10.28 -10.39
CA PHE A 10 29.30 -9.90 -8.98
C PHE A 10 29.89 -8.51 -8.73
N TRP A 11 31.10 -8.25 -9.23
CA TRP A 11 31.74 -6.94 -9.09
C TRP A 11 31.04 -5.84 -9.89
N ALA A 12 30.56 -6.15 -11.10
CA ALA A 12 29.79 -5.20 -11.89
C ALA A 12 28.51 -4.76 -11.17
N PHE A 13 27.81 -5.70 -10.53
CA PHE A 13 26.61 -5.41 -9.73
C PHE A 13 26.91 -4.52 -8.52
N VAL A 14 27.91 -4.90 -7.70
CA VAL A 14 28.29 -4.13 -6.49
C VAL A 14 28.76 -2.72 -6.85
N VAL A 15 29.61 -2.59 -7.87
CA VAL A 15 30.10 -1.29 -8.37
C VAL A 15 28.94 -0.47 -8.94
N GLY A 16 28.01 -1.09 -9.67
CA GLY A 16 26.80 -0.42 -10.17
C GLY A 16 25.97 0.21 -9.05
N CYS A 17 25.64 -0.57 -8.01
CA CYS A 17 24.91 -0.05 -6.84
C CYS A 17 25.66 1.09 -6.14
N ALA A 18 26.97 0.97 -5.94
CA ALA A 18 27.76 2.00 -5.26
C ALA A 18 27.92 3.29 -6.09
N VAL A 19 28.18 3.18 -7.39
CA VAL A 19 28.40 4.34 -8.27
C VAL A 19 27.10 5.10 -8.48
N ILE A 20 25.98 4.42 -8.79
CA ILE A 20 24.72 5.11 -9.09
C ILE A 20 24.19 5.85 -7.86
N THR A 21 24.34 5.27 -6.65
CA THR A 21 23.87 5.90 -5.42
C THR A 21 24.74 7.07 -4.95
N SER A 22 26.05 7.08 -5.28
CA SER A 22 27.00 8.12 -4.85
C SER A 22 27.14 9.31 -5.81
N MET A 23 26.57 9.25 -7.03
CA MET A 23 26.72 10.30 -8.04
C MET A 23 26.12 11.66 -7.62
N ARG A 24 24.99 11.69 -6.92
CA ARG A 24 24.29 12.96 -6.62
C ARG A 24 24.96 13.83 -5.54
N PRO A 25 25.40 13.31 -4.37
CA PRO A 25 26.11 14.12 -3.37
C PRO A 25 27.38 14.77 -3.92
N LEU A 26 28.07 14.11 -4.85
CA LEU A 26 29.35 14.57 -5.41
C LEU A 26 29.18 15.61 -6.53
N LEU A 27 28.02 15.65 -7.19
CA LEU A 27 27.80 16.48 -8.39
C LEU A 27 26.86 17.68 -8.15
N ARG A 28 26.15 17.74 -7.02
CA ARG A 28 25.25 18.88 -6.71
C ARG A 28 26.06 20.09 -6.21
N ARG A 29 26.40 21.01 -7.11
CA ARG A 29 26.75 22.39 -6.73
C ARG A 29 25.46 23.21 -6.73
N ILE A 30 24.86 23.38 -5.56
CA ILE A 30 23.76 24.35 -5.39
C ILE A 30 24.44 25.73 -5.22
N PRO A 31 24.33 26.66 -6.18
CA PRO A 31 24.78 28.03 -5.96
C PRO A 31 23.96 28.64 -4.81
N ALA A 32 24.60 29.45 -3.98
CA ALA A 32 23.89 30.13 -2.90
C ALA A 32 22.70 30.91 -3.48
N PRO A 33 21.53 30.90 -2.81
CA PRO A 33 20.38 31.65 -3.28
C PRO A 33 20.77 33.13 -3.43
N PRO A 34 20.31 33.81 -4.50
CA PRO A 34 20.62 35.21 -4.69
C PRO A 34 20.13 36.02 -3.47
N PRO A 35 20.86 37.07 -3.06
CA PRO A 35 20.47 37.87 -1.90
C PRO A 35 19.07 38.44 -2.12
N VAL A 36 18.19 38.25 -1.13
CA VAL A 36 16.84 38.82 -1.14
C VAL A 36 16.97 40.33 -0.93
N LEU A 37 16.87 41.09 -2.02
CA LEU A 37 17.04 42.55 -1.99
C LEU A 37 15.84 43.26 -1.35
N ARG A 38 14.64 42.68 -1.41
CA ARG A 38 13.41 43.26 -0.86
C ARG A 38 12.30 42.21 -0.72
N GLN A 39 11.67 42.14 0.44
CA GLN A 39 10.41 41.41 0.63
C GLN A 39 9.25 42.39 0.50
N ILE A 40 8.31 42.10 -0.38
CA ILE A 40 7.06 42.85 -0.50
C ILE A 40 6.12 42.31 0.57
N PRO A 41 5.45 43.16 1.37
CA PRO A 41 4.45 42.68 2.32
C PRO A 41 3.34 41.89 1.59
N PRO A 42 2.80 40.83 2.21
CA PRO A 42 1.73 40.06 1.62
C PRO A 42 0.55 40.98 1.28
N PHE A 43 0.11 40.93 0.02
CA PHE A 43 -1.06 41.65 -0.45
C PHE A 43 -2.07 40.67 -1.03
N THR A 44 -3.35 40.97 -0.85
CA THR A 44 -4.45 40.20 -1.42
C THR A 44 -5.09 41.04 -2.51
N LEU A 45 -5.10 40.53 -3.74
CA LEU A 45 -5.86 41.16 -4.82
C LEU A 45 -7.34 41.00 -4.49
N VAL A 46 -8.07 42.11 -4.43
CA VAL A 46 -9.52 42.13 -4.24
C VAL A 46 -10.20 42.84 -5.41
N ASP A 47 -11.41 42.42 -5.74
CA ASP A 47 -12.24 43.10 -6.73
C ASP A 47 -12.82 44.40 -6.19
N ALA A 48 -13.57 45.11 -7.04
CA ALA A 48 -14.22 46.37 -6.66
C ALA A 48 -15.26 46.22 -5.51
N THR A 49 -15.59 45.00 -5.11
CA THR A 49 -16.51 44.68 -4.00
C THR A 49 -15.77 44.20 -2.74
N GLY A 50 -14.43 44.18 -2.76
CA GLY A 50 -13.61 43.74 -1.63
C GLY A 50 -13.49 42.22 -1.49
N LYS A 51 -13.89 41.44 -2.51
CA LYS A 51 -13.72 39.98 -2.53
C LYS A 51 -12.37 39.59 -3.15
N PRO A 52 -11.71 38.51 -2.69
CA PRO A 52 -10.46 38.05 -3.29
C PRO A 52 -10.61 37.76 -4.78
N PHE A 53 -9.79 38.43 -5.60
CA PHE A 53 -9.74 38.30 -7.05
C PHE A 53 -9.29 36.88 -7.42
N GLY A 54 -10.06 36.17 -8.23
CA GLY A 54 -9.77 34.78 -8.67
C GLY A 54 -10.42 33.66 -7.86
N SER A 55 -11.23 33.97 -6.83
CA SER A 55 -11.87 32.95 -5.97
C SER A 55 -13.31 32.56 -6.37
N ILE A 56 -13.66 32.64 -7.67
CA ILE A 56 -14.85 31.91 -8.11
C ILE A 56 -14.43 30.44 -8.17
N ALA A 57 -14.51 29.74 -7.04
CA ALA A 57 -14.73 28.31 -7.06
C ALA A 57 -15.96 28.11 -7.94
N LYS A 58 -15.74 27.70 -9.20
CA LYS A 58 -16.79 27.49 -10.19
C LYS A 58 -17.75 26.51 -9.54
N THR A 59 -18.88 27.00 -9.05
CA THR A 59 -19.87 26.15 -8.40
C THR A 59 -20.47 25.34 -9.53
N ARG A 60 -19.89 24.15 -9.79
CA ARG A 60 -20.34 23.26 -10.86
C ARG A 60 -21.81 22.96 -10.64
N THR A 61 -22.58 23.01 -11.72
CA THR A 61 -23.99 22.69 -11.66
C THR A 61 -24.16 21.18 -11.48
N THR A 62 -25.31 20.74 -10.97
CA THR A 62 -25.64 19.29 -10.90
C THR A 62 -25.51 18.61 -12.27
N ILE A 63 -25.77 19.35 -13.36
CA ILE A 63 -25.65 18.87 -14.74
C ILE A 63 -24.18 18.58 -15.09
N ASP A 64 -23.24 19.43 -14.69
CA ASP A 64 -21.81 19.21 -14.92
C ASP A 64 -21.31 17.94 -14.22
N ILE A 65 -21.74 17.72 -12.97
CA ILE A 65 -21.41 16.51 -12.20
C ILE A 65 -21.96 15.25 -12.89
N VAL A 66 -23.19 15.31 -13.40
CA VAL A 66 -23.81 14.18 -14.13
C VAL A 66 -23.05 13.88 -15.43
N PHE A 67 -22.61 14.89 -16.16
CA PHE A 67 -21.77 14.69 -17.35
C PHE A 67 -20.41 14.10 -16.96
N ASP A 68 -19.73 14.65 -15.95
CA ASP A 68 -18.46 14.11 -15.46
C ASP A 68 -18.58 12.64 -15.06
N SER A 69 -19.72 12.29 -14.44
CA SER A 69 -20.03 10.92 -14.00
C SER A 69 -20.12 9.95 -15.17
N VAL A 70 -20.87 10.33 -16.21
CA VAL A 70 -21.07 9.49 -17.39
C VAL A 70 -19.80 9.42 -18.23
N TYR A 71 -19.13 10.54 -18.48
CA TYR A 71 -17.92 10.59 -19.30
C TYR A 71 -16.77 9.82 -18.65
N SER A 72 -16.49 10.06 -17.37
CA SER A 72 -15.42 9.33 -16.67
C SER A 72 -15.69 7.82 -16.66
N GLY A 73 -16.92 7.41 -16.33
CA GLY A 73 -17.33 6.01 -16.32
C GLY A 73 -17.20 5.35 -17.68
N VAL A 74 -17.78 5.93 -18.73
CA VAL A 74 -17.73 5.39 -20.09
C VAL A 74 -16.30 5.32 -20.62
N LEU A 75 -15.46 6.33 -20.36
CA LEU A 75 -14.06 6.31 -20.77
C LEU A 75 -13.28 5.21 -20.06
N GLY A 76 -13.41 5.07 -18.74
CA GLY A 76 -12.79 4.00 -17.96
C GLY A 76 -13.25 2.61 -18.41
N GLY A 77 -14.55 2.43 -18.60
CA GLY A 77 -15.13 1.16 -19.05
C GLY A 77 -14.73 0.80 -20.48
N SER A 78 -14.62 1.79 -21.37
CA SER A 78 -14.16 1.58 -22.75
C SER A 78 -12.68 1.21 -22.81
N ALA A 79 -11.86 1.82 -21.94
CA ALA A 79 -10.45 1.47 -21.77
C ALA A 79 -10.26 -0.02 -21.44
N VAL A 80 -11.01 -0.54 -20.45
CA VAL A 80 -11.01 -1.97 -20.10
C VAL A 80 -11.49 -2.84 -21.26
N ALA A 81 -12.62 -2.47 -21.87
CA ALA A 81 -13.22 -3.24 -22.96
C ALA A 81 -12.29 -3.34 -24.18
N LEU A 82 -11.62 -2.25 -24.56
CA LEU A 82 -10.65 -2.23 -25.64
C LEU A 82 -9.39 -3.05 -25.31
N TYR A 83 -8.90 -2.94 -24.08
CA TYR A 83 -7.75 -3.73 -23.63
C TYR A 83 -8.03 -5.23 -23.77
N PHE A 84 -9.13 -5.72 -23.20
CA PHE A 84 -9.48 -7.14 -23.29
C PHE A 84 -9.87 -7.56 -24.70
N LEU A 85 -10.50 -6.69 -25.51
CA LEU A 85 -10.76 -6.99 -26.91
C LEU A 85 -9.46 -7.26 -27.69
N VAL A 86 -8.41 -6.47 -27.44
CA VAL A 86 -7.09 -6.68 -28.05
C VAL A 86 -6.48 -8.01 -27.57
N ILE A 87 -6.49 -8.28 -26.28
CA ILE A 87 -5.97 -9.53 -25.71
C ILE A 87 -6.71 -10.75 -26.27
N ASP A 88 -8.04 -10.70 -26.27
CA ASP A 88 -8.93 -11.72 -26.83
C ASP A 88 -8.62 -11.99 -28.31
N PHE A 89 -8.43 -10.92 -29.10
CA PHE A 89 -8.07 -11.03 -30.51
C PHE A 89 -6.70 -11.65 -30.72
N LEU A 90 -5.69 -11.24 -29.93
CA LEU A 90 -4.35 -11.82 -29.97
C LEU A 90 -4.34 -13.30 -29.61
N ASN A 91 -5.25 -13.73 -28.73
CA ASN A 91 -5.44 -15.13 -28.34
C ASN A 91 -6.34 -15.92 -29.31
N GLY A 92 -6.82 -15.31 -30.39
CA GLY A 92 -7.67 -15.95 -31.39
C GLY A 92 -9.11 -16.21 -30.94
N GLN A 93 -9.56 -15.57 -29.86
CA GLN A 93 -10.92 -15.70 -29.33
C GLN A 93 -11.58 -14.33 -29.09
N PRO A 94 -11.99 -13.61 -30.15
CA PRO A 94 -12.60 -12.29 -30.01
C PRO A 94 -13.82 -12.31 -29.07
N LEU A 95 -13.90 -11.33 -28.16
CA LEU A 95 -14.99 -11.18 -27.17
C LEU A 95 -15.12 -12.35 -26.19
N PHE A 96 -14.06 -13.14 -25.99
CA PHE A 96 -14.04 -14.19 -24.98
C PHE A 96 -14.20 -13.64 -23.57
N THR A 97 -13.47 -12.59 -23.20
CA THR A 97 -13.51 -12.00 -21.86
C THR A 97 -14.92 -11.56 -21.44
N PRO A 98 -15.65 -10.73 -22.22
CA PRO A 98 -17.02 -10.37 -21.86
C PRO A 98 -17.97 -11.58 -21.86
N SER A 99 -17.74 -12.59 -22.71
CA SER A 99 -18.50 -13.85 -22.67
C SER A 99 -18.24 -14.65 -21.40
N LEU A 100 -16.99 -14.76 -20.96
CA LEU A 100 -16.58 -15.45 -19.73
C LEU A 100 -17.26 -14.81 -18.54
N LEU A 101 -17.07 -13.51 -18.37
CA LEU A 101 -17.67 -12.76 -17.26
C LEU A 101 -19.20 -12.84 -17.28
N GLY A 102 -19.83 -12.72 -18.45
CA GLY A 102 -21.27 -12.87 -18.59
C GLY A 102 -21.79 -14.25 -18.25
N SER A 103 -21.05 -15.30 -18.65
CA SER A 103 -21.43 -16.69 -18.38
C SER A 103 -21.32 -17.02 -16.90
N VAL A 104 -20.26 -16.57 -16.24
CA VAL A 104 -20.07 -16.79 -14.81
C VAL A 104 -21.08 -15.98 -13.99
N LEU A 105 -21.22 -14.68 -14.27
CA LEU A 105 -22.07 -13.78 -13.47
C LEU A 105 -23.58 -14.01 -13.66
N PHE A 106 -24.04 -14.27 -14.88
CA PHE A 106 -25.47 -14.31 -15.20
C PHE A 106 -25.99 -15.71 -15.52
N LEU A 107 -25.13 -16.63 -15.95
CA LEU A 107 -25.53 -17.98 -16.34
C LEU A 107 -25.06 -19.05 -15.33
N GLY A 108 -24.31 -18.67 -14.30
CA GLY A 108 -23.81 -19.58 -13.26
C GLY A 108 -22.84 -20.64 -13.77
N ALA A 109 -22.17 -20.38 -14.91
CA ALA A 109 -21.17 -21.29 -15.44
C ALA A 109 -19.90 -21.27 -14.58
N ALA A 110 -19.23 -22.42 -14.43
CA ALA A 110 -17.88 -22.44 -13.90
C ALA A 110 -16.93 -21.79 -14.92
N ALA A 111 -15.97 -20.99 -14.46
CA ALA A 111 -15.06 -20.25 -15.34
C ALA A 111 -14.22 -21.17 -16.25
N GLU A 112 -13.89 -22.37 -15.75
CA GLU A 112 -13.13 -23.39 -16.49
C GLU A 112 -13.92 -24.02 -17.65
N ASP A 113 -15.24 -24.09 -17.54
CA ASP A 113 -16.12 -24.68 -18.57
C ASP A 113 -16.36 -23.74 -19.76
N VAL A 114 -16.06 -22.44 -19.59
CA VAL A 114 -16.25 -21.46 -20.66
C VAL A 114 -15.07 -21.51 -21.62
N THR A 115 -15.32 -22.10 -22.78
CA THR A 115 -14.30 -22.34 -23.81
C THR A 115 -14.53 -21.54 -25.09
N THR A 116 -15.74 -21.00 -25.29
CA THR A 116 -16.12 -20.27 -26.51
C THR A 116 -16.96 -19.04 -26.19
N ALA A 117 -16.80 -17.99 -26.99
CA ALA A 117 -17.59 -16.78 -26.88
C ALA A 117 -19.08 -17.03 -27.22
N ARG A 118 -19.98 -16.57 -26.36
CA ARG A 118 -21.43 -16.70 -26.49
C ARG A 118 -22.10 -15.33 -26.61
N PRO A 119 -22.90 -15.07 -27.67
CA PRO A 119 -23.50 -13.76 -27.89
C PRO A 119 -24.44 -13.27 -26.78
N ASP A 120 -25.18 -14.17 -26.15
CA ASP A 120 -26.08 -13.88 -25.03
C ASP A 120 -25.31 -13.40 -23.79
N ALA A 121 -24.27 -14.13 -23.39
CA ALA A 121 -23.39 -13.77 -22.28
C ALA A 121 -22.66 -12.44 -22.52
N ILE A 122 -22.17 -12.20 -23.75
CA ILE A 122 -21.55 -10.93 -24.13
C ILE A 122 -22.53 -9.78 -23.93
N ALA A 123 -23.77 -9.91 -24.39
CA ALA A 123 -24.78 -8.86 -24.27
C ALA A 123 -25.11 -8.55 -22.79
N TYR A 124 -25.32 -9.57 -21.96
CA TYR A 124 -25.58 -9.38 -20.52
C TYR A 124 -24.42 -8.66 -19.84
N PHE A 125 -23.19 -9.10 -20.09
CA PHE A 125 -22.02 -8.48 -19.49
C PHE A 125 -21.79 -7.06 -20.00
N SER A 126 -21.92 -6.79 -21.29
CA SER A 126 -21.72 -5.43 -21.84
C SER A 126 -22.68 -4.41 -21.23
N LEU A 127 -23.94 -4.79 -21.01
CA LEU A 127 -24.92 -3.92 -20.34
C LEU A 127 -24.53 -3.69 -18.87
N ALA A 128 -24.18 -4.74 -18.15
CA ALA A 128 -23.74 -4.66 -16.76
C ALA A 128 -22.47 -3.83 -16.61
N HIS A 129 -21.50 -4.01 -17.51
CA HIS A 129 -20.23 -3.29 -17.55
C HIS A 129 -20.45 -1.79 -17.70
N ILE A 130 -21.27 -1.36 -18.66
CA ILE A 130 -21.59 0.06 -18.85
C ILE A 130 -22.30 0.63 -17.62
N ALA A 131 -23.25 -0.11 -17.03
CA ALA A 131 -23.98 0.34 -15.85
C ALA A 131 -23.06 0.49 -14.63
N VAL A 132 -22.22 -0.51 -14.35
CA VAL A 132 -21.26 -0.49 -13.23
C VAL A 132 -20.23 0.61 -13.42
N PHE A 133 -19.66 0.77 -14.61
CA PHE A 133 -18.68 1.82 -14.86
C PHE A 133 -19.29 3.23 -14.81
N THR A 134 -20.55 3.39 -15.21
CA THR A 134 -21.27 4.67 -15.05
C THR A 134 -21.54 4.98 -13.57
N ALA A 135 -21.92 3.98 -12.78
CA ALA A 135 -22.08 4.13 -11.33
C ALA A 135 -20.74 4.43 -10.64
N LEU A 136 -19.66 3.79 -11.06
CA LEU A 136 -18.31 4.06 -10.59
C LEU A 136 -17.87 5.47 -10.97
N GLY A 137 -18.11 5.90 -12.21
CA GLY A 137 -17.87 7.26 -12.67
C GLY A 137 -18.62 8.27 -11.83
N ALA A 138 -19.89 8.01 -11.49
CA ALA A 138 -20.66 8.86 -10.58
C ALA A 138 -20.07 8.95 -9.16
N ALA A 139 -19.65 7.81 -8.61
CA ALA A 139 -19.00 7.78 -7.30
C ALA A 139 -17.68 8.56 -7.31
N VAL A 140 -16.84 8.36 -8.34
CA VAL A 140 -15.57 9.07 -8.49
C VAL A 140 -15.81 10.56 -8.75
N SER A 141 -16.75 10.95 -9.60
CA SER A 141 -17.08 12.38 -9.84
C SER A 141 -17.61 13.07 -8.60
N TRP A 142 -18.53 12.44 -7.85
CA TRP A 142 -19.02 12.96 -6.58
C TRP A 142 -17.88 13.16 -5.60
N LEU A 143 -16.99 12.17 -5.51
CA LEU A 143 -15.83 12.23 -4.65
C LEU A 143 -14.84 13.31 -5.11
N VAL A 144 -14.49 13.39 -6.40
CA VAL A 144 -13.62 14.46 -6.93
C VAL A 144 -14.21 15.81 -6.56
N HIS A 145 -15.51 15.99 -6.71
CA HIS A 145 -16.19 17.23 -6.31
C HIS A 145 -16.09 17.50 -4.81
N GLU A 146 -16.40 16.52 -3.96
CA GLU A 146 -16.30 16.63 -2.49
C GLU A 146 -14.87 16.96 -2.06
N VAL A 147 -13.91 16.33 -2.73
CA VAL A 147 -12.49 16.47 -2.50
C VAL A 147 -11.99 17.82 -3.03
N GLU A 148 -12.47 18.33 -4.15
CA GLU A 148 -12.16 19.69 -4.62
C GLU A 148 -12.76 20.77 -3.70
N LEU A 149 -13.95 20.52 -3.14
CA LEU A 149 -14.63 21.45 -2.25
C LEU A 149 -14.02 21.49 -0.85
N TYR A 150 -13.63 20.33 -0.30
CA TYR A 150 -13.29 20.20 1.11
C TYR A 150 -11.92 19.63 1.39
N SER A 151 -11.31 18.94 0.43
CA SER A 151 -9.95 18.42 0.55
C SER A 151 -8.96 19.34 -0.14
N ARG A 152 -7.78 19.46 0.43
CA ARG A 152 -6.65 20.11 -0.25
C ARG A 152 -5.83 19.11 -1.06
N HIS A 153 -6.17 17.81 -1.08
CA HIS A 153 -5.31 16.73 -1.60
C HIS A 153 -6.06 15.78 -2.53
N PRO A 154 -6.49 16.25 -3.73
CA PRO A 154 -7.39 15.46 -4.56
C PRO A 154 -6.85 14.15 -5.08
N ILE A 155 -5.58 14.15 -5.48
CA ILE A 155 -4.92 12.97 -6.04
C ILE A 155 -4.72 11.89 -4.97
N ALA A 156 -4.37 12.27 -3.73
CA ALA A 156 -4.16 11.32 -2.65
C ALA A 156 -5.44 10.54 -2.31
N VAL A 157 -6.58 11.24 -2.24
CA VAL A 157 -7.88 10.61 -1.96
C VAL A 157 -8.27 9.66 -3.10
N LEU A 158 -8.03 10.07 -4.35
CA LEU A 158 -8.26 9.22 -5.53
C LEU A 158 -7.38 7.97 -5.54
N LEU A 159 -6.11 8.08 -5.13
CA LEU A 159 -5.20 6.93 -5.04
C LEU A 159 -5.59 5.96 -3.93
N VAL A 160 -6.00 6.46 -2.77
CA VAL A 160 -6.52 5.61 -1.68
C VAL A 160 -7.76 4.85 -2.16
N ILE A 161 -8.64 5.50 -2.92
CA ILE A 161 -9.85 4.87 -3.43
C ILE A 161 -9.55 3.89 -4.56
N PHE A 162 -8.64 4.23 -5.47
CA PHE A 162 -8.13 3.29 -6.46
C PHE A 162 -7.61 2.04 -5.76
N ALA A 163 -6.79 2.20 -4.74
CA ALA A 163 -6.29 1.06 -3.99
C ALA A 163 -7.38 0.26 -3.25
N ILE A 164 -8.39 0.91 -2.67
CA ILE A 164 -9.53 0.20 -2.09
C ILE A 164 -10.25 -0.60 -3.17
N ILE A 165 -10.46 -0.03 -4.36
CA ILE A 165 -11.08 -0.71 -5.51
C ILE A 165 -10.21 -1.89 -5.96
N GLU A 166 -8.89 -1.75 -5.99
CA GLU A 166 -7.97 -2.84 -6.29
C GLU A 166 -8.11 -3.95 -5.25
N VAL A 167 -8.05 -3.64 -3.95
CA VAL A 167 -8.24 -4.62 -2.87
C VAL A 167 -9.60 -5.31 -3.00
N VAL A 168 -10.68 -4.57 -3.26
CA VAL A 168 -12.01 -5.17 -3.51
C VAL A 168 -11.97 -6.07 -4.74
N THR A 169 -11.41 -5.62 -5.86
CA THR A 169 -11.33 -6.42 -7.09
C THR A 169 -10.56 -7.70 -6.85
N TYR A 170 -9.51 -7.64 -6.05
CA TYR A 170 -8.59 -8.74 -5.91
C TYR A 170 -8.92 -9.70 -4.77
N VAL A 171 -9.52 -9.21 -3.70
CA VAL A 171 -9.96 -10.03 -2.57
C VAL A 171 -11.41 -10.48 -2.76
N PHE A 172 -12.31 -9.59 -3.17
CA PHE A 172 -13.74 -9.88 -3.19
C PHE A 172 -14.21 -10.60 -4.46
N VAL A 173 -13.59 -10.34 -5.62
CA VAL A 173 -13.98 -11.01 -6.88
C VAL A 173 -13.70 -12.52 -6.82
N PRO A 174 -12.54 -13.01 -6.38
CA PRO A 174 -12.34 -14.46 -6.25
C PRO A 174 -13.30 -15.14 -5.27
N LEU A 175 -13.76 -14.41 -4.24
CA LEU A 175 -14.72 -14.93 -3.27
C LEU A 175 -16.16 -15.00 -3.81
N THR A 176 -16.49 -14.19 -4.81
CA THR A 176 -17.85 -14.07 -5.36
C THR A 176 -18.01 -14.75 -6.72
N ILE A 177 -16.98 -14.73 -7.54
CA ILE A 177 -16.90 -15.36 -8.86
C ILE A 177 -15.56 -16.10 -9.02
N SER A 178 -15.52 -17.30 -8.45
CA SER A 178 -14.35 -18.18 -8.43
C SER A 178 -13.84 -18.53 -9.83
N GLY A 179 -12.51 -18.61 -10.00
CA GLY A 179 -11.85 -19.05 -11.23
C GLY A 179 -11.73 -18.00 -12.34
N VAL A 180 -12.40 -16.84 -12.24
CA VAL A 180 -12.35 -15.79 -13.27
C VAL A 180 -10.95 -15.16 -13.38
N ILE A 181 -10.35 -14.76 -12.25
CA ILE A 181 -9.01 -14.15 -12.25
C ILE A 181 -7.95 -15.15 -12.72
N GLU A 182 -8.08 -16.42 -12.34
CA GLU A 182 -7.21 -17.50 -12.79
C GLU A 182 -7.29 -17.68 -14.31
N ARG A 183 -8.50 -17.57 -14.88
CA ARG A 183 -8.73 -17.72 -16.32
C ARG A 183 -8.25 -16.53 -17.15
N LEU A 184 -8.45 -15.30 -16.66
CA LEU A 184 -8.03 -14.08 -17.35
C LEU A 184 -6.56 -13.74 -17.16
N GLY A 185 -5.98 -14.18 -16.04
CA GLY A 185 -4.64 -13.83 -15.61
C GLY A 185 -4.63 -12.50 -14.85
N ILE A 186 -3.95 -12.50 -13.69
CA ILE A 186 -3.90 -11.34 -12.81
C ILE A 186 -3.28 -10.10 -13.47
N VAL A 187 -2.24 -10.31 -14.28
CA VAL A 187 -1.52 -9.22 -14.94
C VAL A 187 -2.43 -8.49 -15.92
N GLN A 188 -3.28 -9.22 -16.64
CA GLN A 188 -4.25 -8.68 -17.58
C GLN A 188 -5.31 -7.87 -16.85
N VAL A 189 -5.87 -8.40 -15.76
CA VAL A 189 -6.83 -7.68 -14.92
C VAL A 189 -6.20 -6.40 -14.34
N ALA A 190 -4.97 -6.49 -13.82
CA ALA A 190 -4.27 -5.34 -13.22
C ALA A 190 -4.00 -4.25 -14.26
N SER A 191 -3.55 -4.66 -15.44
CA SER A 191 -3.29 -3.76 -16.56
C SER A 191 -4.56 -3.05 -17.00
N ALA A 192 -5.68 -3.77 -17.09
CA ALA A 192 -6.97 -3.20 -17.47
C ALA A 192 -7.46 -2.18 -16.43
N ASN A 193 -7.39 -2.51 -15.14
CA ASN A 193 -7.77 -1.61 -14.05
C ASN A 193 -6.90 -0.36 -14.02
N LEU A 194 -5.58 -0.51 -14.16
CA LEU A 194 -4.65 0.61 -14.23
C LEU A 194 -4.94 1.52 -15.42
N LEU A 195 -5.27 0.93 -16.58
CA LEU A 195 -5.63 1.69 -17.79
C LEU A 195 -6.96 2.43 -17.60
N ALA A 196 -7.95 1.81 -16.95
CA ALA A 196 -9.21 2.45 -16.59
C ALA A 196 -8.98 3.64 -15.65
N ALA A 197 -8.29 3.41 -14.54
CA ALA A 197 -7.99 4.44 -13.55
C ALA A 197 -7.17 5.59 -14.15
N GLY A 198 -6.15 5.27 -14.96
CA GLY A 198 -5.35 6.26 -15.68
C GLY A 198 -6.16 7.08 -16.67
N THR A 199 -7.09 6.45 -17.39
CA THR A 199 -7.98 7.14 -18.34
C THR A 199 -8.95 8.07 -17.61
N MET A 200 -9.55 7.61 -16.51
CA MET A 200 -10.43 8.43 -15.67
C MET A 200 -9.66 9.59 -15.04
N ALA A 201 -8.48 9.33 -14.46
CA ALA A 201 -7.63 10.36 -13.89
C ALA A 201 -7.22 11.40 -14.93
N LEU A 202 -6.84 10.98 -16.13
CA LEU A 202 -6.52 11.88 -17.24
C LEU A 202 -7.73 12.75 -17.60
N TYR A 203 -8.92 12.15 -17.73
CA TYR A 203 -10.15 12.90 -17.97
C TYR A 203 -10.38 13.98 -16.90
N PHE A 204 -10.28 13.64 -15.62
CA PHE A 204 -10.45 14.61 -14.53
C PHE A 204 -9.41 15.72 -14.58
N VAL A 205 -8.12 15.39 -14.78
CA VAL A 205 -7.06 16.39 -14.92
C VAL A 205 -7.37 17.37 -16.06
N LEU A 206 -7.79 16.85 -17.21
CA LEU A 206 -8.12 17.67 -18.39
C LEU A 206 -9.39 18.49 -18.20
N ALA A 207 -10.39 17.93 -17.53
CA ALA A 207 -11.69 18.57 -17.32
C ALA A 207 -11.71 19.54 -16.11
N HIS A 208 -10.73 19.46 -15.21
CA HIS A 208 -10.74 20.19 -13.93
C HIS A 208 -9.55 21.14 -13.71
N ARG A 209 -8.42 21.02 -14.43
CA ARG A 209 -7.29 21.97 -14.33
C ARG A 209 -7.01 22.73 -15.64
N GLU A 210 -7.43 23.99 -15.69
CA GLU A 210 -6.95 24.94 -16.72
C GLU A 210 -5.44 25.19 -16.52
N GLY A 211 -4.61 24.83 -17.52
CA GLY A 211 -3.16 25.03 -17.48
C GLY A 211 -2.30 23.81 -17.12
N ALA A 212 -2.90 22.65 -16.80
CA ALA A 212 -2.19 21.44 -16.38
C ALA A 212 -1.06 20.99 -17.33
N TRP A 213 -1.25 21.17 -18.64
CA TRP A 213 -0.26 20.83 -19.66
C TRP A 213 1.03 21.65 -19.57
N HIS A 214 0.95 22.92 -19.16
CA HIS A 214 2.10 23.81 -19.04
C HIS A 214 2.92 23.53 -17.77
N GLU A 215 2.27 23.17 -16.66
CA GLU A 215 2.94 22.76 -15.42
C GLU A 215 3.64 21.40 -15.56
N LEU A 216 3.00 20.43 -16.25
CA LEU A 216 3.60 19.12 -16.53
C LEU A 216 4.91 19.24 -17.32
N GLN A 217 4.98 20.17 -18.28
CA GLN A 217 6.15 20.35 -19.13
C GLN A 217 7.34 21.00 -18.39
N HIS A 218 7.12 21.97 -17.51
CA HIS A 218 8.22 22.68 -16.84
C HIS A 218 8.85 21.93 -15.65
N SER A 219 8.14 20.98 -15.03
CA SER A 219 8.60 20.18 -13.89
C SER A 219 9.40 18.91 -14.29
N THR A 220 9.25 18.42 -15.53
CA THR A 220 9.71 17.09 -15.97
C THR A 220 11.20 16.78 -15.79
N ARG A 221 12.11 17.75 -15.92
CA ARG A 221 13.56 17.46 -15.87
C ARG A 221 14.06 17.21 -14.44
N GLU A 222 13.70 18.06 -13.48
CA GLU A 222 14.06 17.86 -12.08
C GLU A 222 13.29 16.67 -11.48
N LEU A 223 12.01 16.53 -11.84
CA LEU A 223 11.19 15.39 -11.45
C LEU A 223 11.76 14.06 -12.00
N MET A 224 12.20 14.00 -13.26
CA MET A 224 12.81 12.78 -13.85
C MET A 224 14.05 12.33 -13.09
N PHE A 225 14.94 13.26 -12.73
CA PHE A 225 16.15 12.89 -11.99
C PHE A 225 15.81 12.40 -10.59
N ASP A 226 14.95 13.11 -9.87
CA ASP A 226 14.53 12.70 -8.53
C ASP A 226 13.84 11.33 -8.55
N SER A 227 13.01 11.08 -9.56
CA SER A 227 12.31 9.83 -9.82
C SER A 227 13.26 8.63 -9.97
N VAL A 228 14.25 8.76 -10.87
CA VAL A 228 15.23 7.69 -11.12
C VAL A 228 16.08 7.44 -9.88
N TYR A 229 16.58 8.50 -9.22
CA TYR A 229 17.42 8.35 -8.03
C TYR A 229 16.66 7.71 -6.86
N CYS A 230 15.43 8.17 -6.59
CA CYS A 230 14.58 7.59 -5.55
C CYS A 230 14.33 6.10 -5.82
N GLY A 231 13.95 5.76 -7.05
CA GLY A 231 13.72 4.40 -7.48
C GLY A 231 14.94 3.50 -7.34
N VAL A 232 16.09 3.94 -7.87
CA VAL A 232 17.33 3.16 -7.80
C VAL A 232 17.82 2.97 -6.37
N LEU A 233 17.63 3.94 -5.48
CA LEU A 233 17.95 3.76 -4.05
C LEU A 233 17.12 2.64 -3.43
N GLY A 234 15.81 2.67 -3.61
CA GLY A 234 14.93 1.61 -3.13
C GLY A 234 15.27 0.24 -3.73
N GLY A 235 15.46 0.19 -5.06
CA GLY A 235 15.79 -1.03 -5.77
C GLY A 235 17.16 -1.59 -5.37
N SER A 236 18.14 -0.74 -5.09
CA SER A 236 19.45 -1.15 -4.60
C SER A 236 19.39 -1.68 -3.18
N ALA A 237 18.58 -1.09 -2.30
CA ALA A 237 18.38 -1.58 -0.93
C ALA A 237 17.84 -3.03 -0.93
N VAL A 238 16.80 -3.29 -1.74
CA VAL A 238 16.25 -4.65 -1.92
C VAL A 238 17.30 -5.61 -2.48
N ALA A 239 17.98 -5.20 -3.55
CA ALA A 239 18.90 -6.09 -4.25
C ALA A 239 20.14 -6.42 -3.40
N LEU A 240 20.66 -5.46 -2.63
CA LEU A 240 21.76 -5.69 -1.68
C LEU A 240 21.34 -6.56 -0.50
N PHE A 241 20.13 -6.37 0.03
CA PHE A 241 19.59 -7.21 1.10
C PHE A 241 19.47 -8.68 0.66
N PHE A 242 18.83 -8.94 -0.48
CA PHE A 242 18.69 -10.30 -0.98
C PHE A 242 20.01 -10.90 -1.43
N MET A 243 20.93 -10.11 -2.00
CA MET A 243 22.29 -10.58 -2.28
C MET A 243 23.00 -11.03 -0.98
N MET A 244 22.85 -10.28 0.11
CA MET A 244 23.42 -10.68 1.39
C MET A 244 22.77 -11.96 1.93
N ALA A 245 21.44 -12.06 1.90
CA ALA A 245 20.70 -13.25 2.32
C ALA A 245 21.13 -14.49 1.52
N ASP A 246 21.19 -14.36 0.19
CA ASP A 246 21.66 -15.38 -0.73
C ASP A 246 23.10 -15.85 -0.41
N ILE A 247 24.00 -14.92 -0.09
CA ILE A 247 25.39 -15.25 0.29
C ILE A 247 25.42 -16.00 1.61
N LEU A 248 24.62 -15.58 2.60
CA LEU A 248 24.52 -16.24 3.90
C LEU A 248 23.96 -17.66 3.78
N ASP A 249 23.02 -17.87 2.87
CA ASP A 249 22.46 -19.19 2.54
C ASP A 249 23.38 -20.03 1.63
N GLY A 250 24.53 -19.48 1.22
CA GLY A 250 25.51 -20.17 0.37
C GLY A 250 25.13 -20.26 -1.11
N GLN A 251 24.11 -19.52 -1.55
CA GLN A 251 23.61 -19.51 -2.93
C GLN A 251 23.59 -18.08 -3.53
N PRO A 252 24.76 -17.48 -3.84
CA PRO A 252 24.82 -16.11 -4.34
C PRO A 252 23.97 -15.90 -5.61
N LEU A 253 23.16 -14.84 -5.63
CA LEU A 253 22.26 -14.46 -6.74
C LEU A 253 21.11 -15.46 -6.99
N PHE A 254 20.79 -16.32 -6.03
CA PHE A 254 19.65 -17.22 -6.11
C PHE A 254 18.33 -16.46 -6.23
N THR A 255 18.11 -15.42 -5.42
CA THR A 255 16.86 -14.66 -5.44
C THR A 255 16.55 -14.04 -6.82
N PRO A 256 17.45 -13.27 -7.47
CA PRO A 256 17.19 -12.76 -8.82
C PRO A 256 17.09 -13.87 -9.87
N SER A 257 17.75 -15.02 -9.68
CA SER A 257 17.60 -16.19 -10.54
C SER A 257 16.22 -16.82 -10.42
N LEU A 258 15.71 -16.99 -9.19
CA LEU A 258 14.37 -17.50 -8.91
C LEU A 258 13.32 -16.62 -9.55
N LEU A 259 13.33 -15.32 -9.22
CA LEU A 259 12.37 -14.36 -9.74
C LEU A 259 12.42 -14.30 -11.27
N GLY A 260 13.62 -14.28 -11.88
CA GLY A 260 13.75 -14.28 -13.33
C GLY A 260 13.26 -15.57 -14.01
N SER A 261 13.44 -16.72 -13.36
CA SER A 261 13.01 -18.01 -13.89
C SER A 261 11.49 -18.14 -13.86
N VAL A 262 10.85 -17.69 -12.77
CA VAL A 262 9.40 -17.70 -12.66
C VAL A 262 8.78 -16.67 -13.61
N LEU A 263 9.28 -15.42 -13.60
CA LEU A 263 8.72 -14.33 -14.41
C LEU A 263 8.91 -14.52 -15.93
N PHE A 264 10.10 -14.94 -16.37
CA PHE A 264 10.45 -14.89 -17.80
C PHE A 264 10.63 -16.27 -18.44
N LEU A 265 10.85 -17.31 -17.64
CA LEU A 265 11.07 -18.67 -18.15
C LEU A 265 9.91 -19.62 -17.83
N GLY A 266 8.88 -19.15 -17.12
CA GLY A 266 7.70 -19.94 -16.76
C GLY A 266 8.00 -21.13 -15.83
N ALA A 267 9.09 -21.06 -15.07
CA ALA A 267 9.44 -22.10 -14.12
C ALA A 267 8.52 -22.08 -12.89
N ASP A 268 8.20 -23.25 -12.34
CA ASP A 268 7.60 -23.33 -11.01
C ASP A 268 8.65 -22.95 -9.96
N ALA A 269 8.27 -22.12 -8.98
CA ALA A 269 9.18 -21.62 -7.96
C ALA A 269 9.86 -22.74 -7.14
N ARG A 270 9.21 -23.90 -7.00
CA ARG A 270 9.71 -25.06 -6.23
C ARG A 270 10.78 -25.84 -7.00
N ASP A 271 10.73 -25.79 -8.32
CA ASP A 271 11.65 -26.51 -9.20
C ASP A 271 12.95 -25.73 -9.47
N VAL A 272 12.98 -24.43 -9.15
CA VAL A 272 14.18 -23.61 -9.30
C VAL A 272 15.17 -23.91 -8.17
N VAL A 273 16.12 -24.79 -8.48
CA VAL A 273 17.20 -25.19 -7.56
C VAL A 273 18.59 -24.84 -8.08
N THR A 274 18.71 -24.41 -9.33
CA THR A 274 19.98 -24.03 -9.96
C THR A 274 20.01 -22.54 -10.32
N LEU A 275 21.20 -21.94 -10.20
CA LEU A 275 21.46 -20.58 -10.64
C LEU A 275 21.42 -20.50 -12.18
N SER A 276 20.56 -19.64 -12.72
CA SER A 276 20.48 -19.32 -14.14
C SER A 276 20.98 -17.89 -14.39
N PRO A 277 22.18 -17.71 -14.97
CA PRO A 277 22.71 -16.38 -15.28
C PRO A 277 21.80 -15.56 -16.21
N ALA A 278 21.07 -16.24 -17.12
CA ALA A 278 20.11 -15.58 -18.01
C ALA A 278 18.91 -15.05 -17.23
N ALA A 279 18.34 -15.84 -16.31
CA ALA A 279 17.25 -15.40 -15.44
C ALA A 279 17.66 -14.20 -14.57
N VAL A 280 18.87 -14.25 -13.99
CA VAL A 280 19.44 -13.13 -13.23
C VAL A 280 19.50 -11.86 -14.08
N ALA A 281 19.95 -11.96 -15.33
CA ALA A 281 20.03 -10.80 -16.23
C ALA A 281 18.64 -10.23 -16.57
N TYR A 282 17.68 -11.07 -16.94
CA TYR A 282 16.30 -10.64 -17.24
C TYR A 282 15.66 -9.95 -16.04
N PHE A 283 15.75 -10.58 -14.86
CA PHE A 283 15.19 -9.99 -13.64
C PHE A 283 15.89 -8.69 -13.26
N SER A 284 17.22 -8.60 -13.38
CA SER A 284 17.94 -7.38 -13.03
C SER A 284 17.50 -6.17 -13.86
N ILE A 285 17.24 -6.37 -15.15
CA ILE A 285 16.71 -5.32 -16.04
C ILE A 285 15.29 -4.93 -15.60
N ALA A 286 14.42 -5.93 -15.41
CA ALA A 286 13.03 -5.70 -14.99
C ALA A 286 12.95 -4.99 -13.64
N HIS A 287 13.80 -5.37 -12.69
CA HIS A 287 13.91 -4.76 -11.36
C HIS A 287 14.28 -3.29 -11.44
N ILE A 288 15.29 -2.93 -12.24
CA ILE A 288 15.69 -1.53 -12.43
C ILE A 288 14.55 -0.70 -13.05
N VAL A 289 13.87 -1.24 -14.07
CA VAL A 289 12.74 -0.57 -14.73
C VAL A 289 11.58 -0.38 -13.74
N ALA A 290 11.19 -1.44 -13.03
CA ALA A 290 10.09 -1.40 -12.07
C ALA A 290 10.36 -0.40 -10.93
N PHE A 291 11.56 -0.43 -10.34
CA PHE A 291 11.92 0.50 -9.27
C PHE A 291 12.07 1.94 -9.77
N THR A 292 12.51 2.16 -11.01
CA THR A 292 12.54 3.50 -11.61
C THR A 292 11.13 4.06 -11.80
N ALA A 293 10.20 3.23 -12.27
CA ALA A 293 8.79 3.60 -12.40
C ALA A 293 8.15 3.87 -11.01
N LEU A 294 8.42 3.02 -10.02
CA LEU A 294 7.97 3.22 -8.64
C LEU A 294 8.53 4.51 -8.03
N GLY A 295 9.83 4.76 -8.23
CA GLY A 295 10.47 6.01 -7.83
C GLY A 295 9.83 7.24 -8.47
N ALA A 296 9.45 7.14 -9.75
CA ALA A 296 8.71 8.21 -10.43
C ALA A 296 7.33 8.46 -9.83
N ALA A 297 6.57 7.38 -9.58
CA ALA A 297 5.28 7.47 -8.94
C ALA A 297 5.38 8.10 -7.55
N ILE A 298 6.35 7.66 -6.73
CA ILE A 298 6.55 8.15 -5.37
C ILE A 298 7.02 9.61 -5.36
N VAL A 299 7.94 10.02 -6.24
CA VAL A 299 8.43 11.41 -6.30
C VAL A 299 7.33 12.35 -6.79
N TRP A 300 6.59 11.95 -7.83
CA TRP A 300 5.45 12.73 -8.31
C TRP A 300 4.39 12.89 -7.22
N LEU A 301 4.04 11.79 -6.56
CA LEU A 301 3.12 11.77 -5.44
C LEU A 301 3.63 12.65 -4.29
N PHE A 302 4.90 12.51 -3.91
CA PHE A 302 5.52 13.30 -2.86
C PHE A 302 5.45 14.79 -3.19
N HIS A 303 5.72 15.19 -4.44
CA HIS A 303 5.65 16.58 -4.86
C HIS A 303 4.21 17.12 -4.84
N GLU A 304 3.24 16.35 -5.34
CA GLU A 304 1.84 16.75 -5.31
C GLU A 304 1.35 16.92 -3.86
N ILE A 305 1.72 15.97 -3.01
CA ILE A 305 1.42 16.00 -1.59
C ILE A 305 2.19 17.15 -0.92
N GLU A 306 3.45 17.44 -1.24
CA GLU A 306 4.21 18.52 -0.59
C GLU A 306 3.65 19.90 -0.96
N LEU A 307 3.28 20.11 -2.23
CA LEU A 307 2.72 21.36 -2.70
C LEU A 307 1.35 21.67 -2.10
N HIS A 308 0.54 20.63 -1.89
CA HIS A 308 -0.86 20.82 -1.54
C HIS A 308 -1.20 20.34 -0.13
N SER A 309 -0.34 19.54 0.51
CA SER A 309 -0.57 18.88 1.80
C SER A 309 0.05 19.55 3.01
N ARG A 310 -0.82 19.72 4.01
CA ARG A 310 -0.40 19.99 5.38
C ARG A 310 0.14 18.73 6.06
N HIS A 311 -0.25 17.53 5.60
CA HIS A 311 0.05 16.21 6.21
C HIS A 311 0.75 15.25 5.25
N PRO A 312 1.90 15.63 4.66
CA PRO A 312 2.47 14.83 3.59
C PRO A 312 2.86 13.42 4.02
N LEU A 313 3.37 13.33 5.24
CA LEU A 313 3.88 12.08 5.78
C LEU A 313 2.78 11.09 6.16
N ALA A 314 1.65 11.56 6.68
CA ALA A 314 0.47 10.73 6.95
C ALA A 314 -0.09 10.11 5.68
N VAL A 315 -0.22 10.91 4.62
CA VAL A 315 -0.70 10.44 3.31
C VAL A 315 0.26 9.41 2.73
N LEU A 316 1.57 9.67 2.79
CA LEU A 316 2.59 8.73 2.33
C LEU A 316 2.59 7.42 3.13
N LEU A 317 2.37 7.47 4.45
CA LEU A 317 2.27 6.29 5.30
C LEU A 317 1.07 5.42 4.95
N VAL A 318 -0.12 6.03 4.78
CA VAL A 318 -1.34 5.32 4.38
C VAL A 318 -1.17 4.70 3.00
N LEU A 319 -0.63 5.47 2.04
CA LEU A 319 -0.35 4.96 0.70
C LEU A 319 0.71 3.86 0.71
N PHE A 320 1.74 3.97 1.55
CA PHE A 320 2.72 2.90 1.74
C PHE A 320 2.07 1.63 2.26
N ALA A 321 1.27 1.69 3.33
CA ALA A 321 0.58 0.53 3.89
C ALA A 321 -0.32 -0.16 2.84
N ILE A 322 -1.04 0.65 2.08
CA ILE A 322 -1.88 0.20 0.98
C ILE A 322 -1.06 -0.47 -0.13
N ILE A 323 0.02 0.18 -0.57
CA ILE A 323 0.91 -0.32 -1.64
C ILE A 323 1.54 -1.63 -1.20
N GLU A 324 2.04 -1.73 0.04
CA GLU A 324 2.61 -2.96 0.58
C GLU A 324 1.61 -4.12 0.51
N VAL A 325 0.39 -3.93 1.02
CA VAL A 325 -0.65 -4.96 0.97
C VAL A 325 -0.96 -5.36 -0.46
N SER A 326 -1.07 -4.37 -1.35
CA SER A 326 -1.31 -4.61 -2.77
C SER A 326 -0.17 -5.37 -3.43
N VAL A 327 1.09 -5.05 -3.09
CA VAL A 327 2.29 -5.74 -3.61
C VAL A 327 2.34 -7.17 -3.11
N PHE A 328 2.13 -7.42 -1.81
CA PHE A 328 2.08 -8.80 -1.30
C PHE A 328 0.94 -9.60 -1.93
N PHE A 329 -0.22 -8.98 -2.12
CA PHE A 329 -1.36 -9.60 -2.77
C PHE A 329 -1.06 -9.96 -4.23
N VAL A 330 -0.66 -8.97 -5.03
CA VAL A 330 -0.38 -9.16 -6.45
C VAL A 330 0.80 -10.09 -6.66
N ALA A 331 1.86 -9.99 -5.85
CA ALA A 331 3.02 -10.88 -5.95
C ALA A 331 2.67 -12.33 -5.63
N SER A 332 1.84 -12.59 -4.61
CA SER A 332 1.40 -13.96 -4.27
C SER A 332 0.63 -14.64 -5.39
N LEU A 333 -0.15 -13.87 -6.15
CA LEU A 333 -0.92 -14.40 -7.28
C LEU A 333 -0.14 -14.42 -8.60
N ALA A 334 0.68 -13.40 -8.86
CA ALA A 334 1.46 -13.29 -10.08
C ALA A 334 2.69 -14.21 -10.08
N LEU A 335 3.21 -14.52 -8.89
CA LEU A 335 4.40 -15.36 -8.70
C LEU A 335 4.13 -16.45 -7.66
N PRO A 336 3.28 -17.45 -7.99
CA PRO A 336 2.94 -18.52 -7.06
C PRO A 336 4.18 -19.22 -6.52
N GLY A 337 4.22 -19.43 -5.20
CA GLY A 337 5.32 -20.11 -4.52
C GLY A 337 6.60 -19.29 -4.32
N VAL A 338 6.75 -18.09 -4.92
CA VAL A 338 7.97 -17.27 -4.74
C VAL A 338 8.08 -16.72 -3.33
N ILE A 339 7.00 -16.19 -2.75
CA ILE A 339 7.00 -15.70 -1.37
C ILE A 339 7.19 -16.84 -0.37
N GLU A 340 6.60 -18.01 -0.64
CA GLU A 340 6.83 -19.24 0.14
C GLU A 340 8.32 -19.61 0.13
N ARG A 341 8.96 -19.55 -1.06
CA ARG A 341 10.36 -19.91 -1.24
C ARG A 341 11.35 -18.91 -0.64
N LEU A 342 11.06 -17.62 -0.74
CA LEU A 342 11.92 -16.54 -0.22
C LEU A 342 11.67 -16.26 1.27
N GLY A 343 10.50 -16.60 1.79
CA GLY A 343 10.05 -16.28 3.13
C GLY A 343 9.49 -14.86 3.22
N ILE A 344 8.23 -14.75 3.66
CA ILE A 344 7.50 -13.47 3.76
C ILE A 344 8.23 -12.42 4.60
N VAL A 345 8.94 -12.85 5.66
CA VAL A 345 9.68 -11.95 6.55
C VAL A 345 10.84 -11.29 5.81
N ARG A 346 11.58 -12.04 4.97
CA ARG A 346 12.69 -11.49 4.18
C ARG A 346 12.18 -10.49 3.16
N VAL A 347 11.07 -10.80 2.48
CA VAL A 347 10.40 -9.88 1.56
C VAL A 347 9.97 -8.60 2.28
N GLY A 348 9.33 -8.72 3.44
CA GLY A 348 8.91 -7.57 4.25
C GLY A 348 10.08 -6.69 4.69
N ILE A 349 11.20 -7.27 5.14
CA ILE A 349 12.41 -6.51 5.50
C ILE A 349 12.96 -5.76 4.28
N ALA A 350 13.05 -6.42 3.12
CA ALA A 350 13.54 -5.80 1.90
C ALA A 350 12.69 -4.59 1.50
N ASN A 351 11.36 -4.74 1.54
CA ASN A 351 10.41 -3.66 1.27
C ASN A 351 10.54 -2.50 2.26
N LEU A 352 10.65 -2.77 3.56
CA LEU A 352 10.88 -1.74 4.58
C LEU A 352 12.20 -1.01 4.38
N LEU A 353 13.26 -1.71 3.98
CA LEU A 353 14.53 -1.07 3.63
C LEU A 353 14.38 -0.17 2.39
N ALA A 354 13.67 -0.63 1.37
CA ALA A 354 13.38 0.17 0.17
C ALA A 354 12.62 1.45 0.52
N ALA A 355 11.49 1.31 1.22
CA ALA A 355 10.67 2.44 1.63
C ALA A 355 11.42 3.40 2.56
N GLY A 356 12.15 2.87 3.55
CA GLY A 356 12.95 3.67 4.47
C GLY A 356 14.04 4.46 3.77
N THR A 357 14.77 3.85 2.82
CA THR A 357 15.80 4.54 2.04
C THR A 357 15.23 5.61 1.11
N MET A 358 14.10 5.33 0.45
CA MET A 358 13.39 6.28 -0.40
C MET A 358 12.84 7.45 0.42
N ALA A 359 12.19 7.18 1.56
CA ALA A 359 11.66 8.20 2.45
C ALA A 359 12.77 9.08 3.04
N LEU A 360 13.89 8.48 3.47
CA LEU A 360 15.06 9.23 3.96
C LEU A 360 15.63 10.14 2.87
N TYR A 361 15.76 9.64 1.64
CA TYR A 361 16.23 10.43 0.51
C TYR A 361 15.33 11.65 0.26
N LEU A 362 14.01 11.46 0.22
CA LEU A 362 13.06 12.56 0.05
C LEU A 362 13.11 13.56 1.21
N ALA A 363 13.20 13.07 2.44
CA ALA A 363 13.33 13.92 3.62
C ALA A 363 14.59 14.79 3.58
N ILE A 364 15.74 14.22 3.18
CA ILE A 364 17.01 14.95 3.05
C ILE A 364 16.96 15.97 1.91
N THR A 365 16.35 15.62 0.79
CA THR A 365 16.46 16.42 -0.45
C THR A 365 15.39 17.49 -0.59
N HIS A 366 14.24 17.33 0.08
CA HIS A 366 13.09 18.22 -0.04
C HIS A 366 12.71 18.95 1.27
N ARG A 367 13.17 18.54 2.46
CA ARG A 367 12.87 19.27 3.72
C ARG A 367 14.04 19.42 4.70
N GLU A 368 14.71 20.58 4.70
CA GLU A 368 15.61 20.97 5.80
C GLU A 368 14.89 21.06 7.17
N GLY A 369 13.60 21.41 7.18
CA GLY A 369 12.79 21.49 8.40
C GLY A 369 12.35 20.13 8.98
N ALA A 370 12.24 19.07 8.15
CA ALA A 370 11.84 17.74 8.61
C ALA A 370 12.88 17.14 9.56
N TRP A 371 14.16 17.43 9.32
CA TRP A 371 15.26 17.02 10.20
C TRP A 371 15.18 17.66 11.59
N GLN A 372 14.70 18.90 11.70
CA GLN A 372 14.55 19.57 12.99
C GLN A 372 13.32 19.05 13.77
N ALA A 373 12.23 18.75 13.08
CA ALA A 373 11.06 18.09 13.68
C ALA A 373 11.39 16.67 14.21
N LEU A 374 12.13 15.86 13.43
CA LEU A 374 12.55 14.52 13.84
C LEU A 374 13.45 14.54 15.09
N LYS A 375 14.26 15.59 15.24
CA LYS A 375 15.22 15.74 16.36
C LYS A 375 14.54 16.12 17.68
N HIS A 376 13.45 16.88 17.65
CA HIS A 376 12.76 17.36 18.87
C HIS A 376 11.71 16.38 19.40
N THR A 377 11.16 15.49 18.56
CA THR A 377 10.04 14.59 18.92
C THR A 377 10.46 13.16 19.28
N THR A 378 11.73 12.78 19.10
CA THR A 378 12.17 11.36 19.14
C THR A 378 12.01 10.68 20.50
N ARG A 379 12.18 11.40 21.62
CA ARG A 379 12.05 10.82 22.96
C ARG A 379 10.59 10.58 23.36
N GLU A 380 9.72 11.56 23.11
CA GLU A 380 8.29 11.45 23.39
C GLU A 380 7.63 10.43 22.47
N LEU A 381 7.95 10.47 21.17
CA LEU A 381 7.51 9.48 20.18
C LEU A 381 7.93 8.06 20.59
N MET A 382 9.18 7.84 21.00
CA MET A 382 9.65 6.51 21.37
C MET A 382 8.90 5.97 22.60
N LEU A 383 8.68 6.80 23.62
CA LEU A 383 7.95 6.38 24.82
C LEU A 383 6.48 6.11 24.51
N ASP A 384 5.80 7.02 23.80
CA ASP A 384 4.40 6.84 23.43
C ASP A 384 4.20 5.61 22.54
N SER A 385 5.15 5.33 21.64
CA SER A 385 5.13 4.12 20.80
C SER A 385 5.25 2.85 21.61
N VAL A 386 6.16 2.81 22.58
CA VAL A 386 6.33 1.63 23.46
C VAL A 386 5.11 1.46 24.35
N TYR A 387 4.62 2.50 25.01
CA TYR A 387 3.45 2.41 25.88
C TYR A 387 2.19 2.00 25.11
N CYS A 388 1.92 2.67 23.98
CA CYS A 388 0.77 2.36 23.13
C CYS A 388 0.86 0.92 22.58
N GLY A 389 2.05 0.50 22.12
CA GLY A 389 2.28 -0.85 21.62
C GLY A 389 2.10 -1.92 22.69
N VAL A 390 2.69 -1.72 23.88
CA VAL A 390 2.54 -2.65 25.00
C VAL A 390 1.08 -2.74 25.45
N LEU A 391 0.33 -1.63 25.48
CA LEU A 391 -1.10 -1.64 25.83
C LEU A 391 -1.93 -2.42 24.80
N GLY A 392 -1.75 -2.15 23.51
CA GLY A 392 -2.44 -2.87 22.44
C GLY A 392 -2.08 -4.36 22.45
N GLY A 393 -0.78 -4.69 22.53
CA GLY A 393 -0.30 -6.06 22.56
C GLY A 393 -0.75 -6.83 23.80
N SER A 394 -0.84 -6.15 24.96
CA SER A 394 -1.36 -6.75 26.20
C SER A 394 -2.86 -7.01 26.12
N ALA A 395 -3.64 -6.13 25.47
CA ALA A 395 -5.07 -6.37 25.27
C ALA A 395 -5.31 -7.66 24.46
N VAL A 396 -4.55 -7.86 23.38
CA VAL A 396 -4.57 -9.11 22.60
C VAL A 396 -4.13 -10.30 23.44
N ALA A 397 -3.00 -10.18 24.14
CA ALA A 397 -2.44 -11.28 24.92
C ALA A 397 -3.37 -11.71 26.06
N VAL A 398 -4.00 -10.77 26.76
CA VAL A 398 -4.97 -11.06 27.83
C VAL A 398 -6.24 -11.68 27.25
N PHE A 399 -6.74 -11.17 26.12
CA PHE A 399 -7.91 -11.77 25.47
C PHE A 399 -7.64 -13.24 25.11
N PHE A 400 -6.54 -13.53 24.44
CA PHE A 400 -6.21 -14.90 24.05
C PHE A 400 -5.86 -15.78 25.25
N LEU A 401 -5.21 -15.26 26.29
CA LEU A 401 -4.98 -15.99 27.53
C LEU A 401 -6.31 -16.41 28.19
N VAL A 402 -7.31 -15.53 28.21
CA VAL A 402 -8.64 -15.83 28.75
C VAL A 402 -9.35 -16.86 27.88
N THR A 403 -9.37 -16.71 26.56
CA THR A 403 -10.01 -17.69 25.67
C THR A 403 -9.36 -19.06 25.77
N ASP A 404 -8.03 -19.09 25.77
CA ASP A 404 -7.24 -20.32 25.92
C ASP A 404 -7.52 -21.02 27.25
N PHE A 405 -7.62 -20.25 28.33
CA PHE A 405 -7.94 -20.79 29.64
C PHE A 405 -9.37 -21.37 29.67
N LEU A 406 -10.34 -20.68 29.07
CA LEU A 406 -11.72 -21.15 28.95
C LEU A 406 -11.84 -22.41 28.08
N ASP A 407 -10.98 -22.55 27.06
CA ASP A 407 -10.87 -23.74 26.22
C ASP A 407 -10.04 -24.86 26.88
N GLY A 408 -9.55 -24.66 28.12
CA GLY A 408 -8.80 -25.64 28.90
C GLY A 408 -7.34 -25.83 28.45
N ARG A 409 -6.81 -24.92 27.64
CA ARG A 409 -5.47 -25.01 27.03
C ARG A 409 -4.74 -23.66 27.19
N PRO A 410 -4.36 -23.25 28.42
CA PRO A 410 -3.74 -21.95 28.65
C PRO A 410 -2.46 -21.77 27.81
N LEU A 411 -2.30 -20.61 27.19
CA LEU A 411 -1.18 -20.25 26.29
C LEU A 411 -1.13 -21.04 24.98
N PHE A 412 -2.25 -21.63 24.56
CA PHE A 412 -2.32 -22.34 23.29
C PHE A 412 -2.15 -21.42 22.09
N THR A 413 -2.84 -20.29 22.01
CA THR A 413 -2.70 -19.37 20.87
C THR A 413 -1.26 -18.88 20.69
N PRO A 414 -0.55 -18.32 21.69
CA PRO A 414 0.85 -17.92 21.50
C PRO A 414 1.77 -19.11 21.19
N SER A 415 1.46 -20.31 21.68
CA SER A 415 2.17 -21.53 21.28
C SER A 415 1.92 -21.86 19.81
N LEU A 416 0.67 -21.80 19.33
CA LEU A 416 0.30 -22.07 17.95
C LEU A 416 1.03 -21.12 17.01
N LEU A 417 0.90 -19.81 17.24
CA LEU A 417 1.55 -18.83 16.38
C LEU A 417 3.07 -18.98 16.43
N GLY A 418 3.66 -19.26 17.59
CA GLY A 418 5.10 -19.51 17.71
C GLY A 418 5.55 -20.77 16.97
N SER A 419 4.80 -21.87 17.08
CA SER A 419 5.13 -23.13 16.41
C SER A 419 5.02 -23.02 14.89
N VAL A 420 3.99 -22.33 14.39
CA VAL A 420 3.83 -22.13 12.95
C VAL A 420 4.89 -21.17 12.41
N LEU A 421 5.08 -20.02 13.07
CA LEU A 421 5.96 -18.96 12.58
C LEU A 421 7.46 -19.29 12.70
N PHE A 422 7.89 -19.93 13.79
CA PHE A 422 9.31 -20.15 14.07
C PHE A 422 9.75 -21.60 13.95
N LEU A 423 8.85 -22.56 14.15
CA LEU A 423 9.18 -23.99 14.11
C LEU A 423 8.70 -24.67 12.82
N GLY A 424 7.92 -23.98 11.98
CA GLY A 424 7.41 -24.49 10.71
C GLY A 424 6.44 -25.67 10.86
N VAL A 425 5.79 -25.78 12.03
CA VAL A 425 4.81 -26.83 12.29
C VAL A 425 3.49 -26.45 11.63
N ALA A 426 2.83 -27.40 10.95
CA ALA A 426 1.51 -27.16 10.39
C ALA A 426 0.52 -26.84 11.52
N PRO A 427 -0.39 -25.85 11.36
CA PRO A 427 -1.28 -25.43 12.43
C PRO A 427 -2.04 -26.61 13.04
N GLU A 428 -2.57 -27.52 12.23
CA GLU A 428 -3.30 -28.73 12.63
C GLU A 428 -2.51 -29.63 13.59
N ASP A 429 -1.20 -29.75 13.40
CA ASP A 429 -0.32 -30.65 14.15
C ASP A 429 0.04 -30.09 15.54
N VAL A 430 -0.25 -28.82 15.82
CA VAL A 430 -0.02 -28.23 17.14
C VAL A 430 -1.10 -28.71 18.11
N ALA A 431 -0.82 -29.84 18.77
CA ALA A 431 -1.71 -30.51 19.72
C ALA A 431 -1.48 -30.07 21.18
N ALA A 432 -0.28 -29.64 21.54
CA ALA A 432 0.09 -29.27 22.91
C ALA A 432 0.80 -27.92 22.97
N VAL A 433 0.77 -27.31 24.16
CA VAL A 433 1.45 -26.03 24.44
C VAL A 433 2.96 -26.26 24.52
N GLN A 434 3.71 -25.48 23.75
CA GLN A 434 5.17 -25.49 23.68
C GLN A 434 5.70 -24.15 24.21
N LEU A 435 6.34 -24.16 25.38
CA LEU A 435 6.72 -22.93 26.10
C LEU A 435 7.83 -22.12 25.40
N ASP A 436 8.69 -22.80 24.65
CA ASP A 436 9.68 -22.18 23.76
C ASP A 436 9.01 -21.41 22.62
N ALA A 437 8.01 -22.01 21.95
CA ALA A 437 7.21 -21.34 20.94
C ALA A 437 6.46 -20.13 21.51
N VAL A 438 5.87 -20.27 22.70
CA VAL A 438 5.23 -19.15 23.43
C VAL A 438 6.22 -18.02 23.67
N ALA A 439 7.45 -18.32 24.09
CA ALA A 439 8.48 -17.31 24.33
C ALA A 439 8.88 -16.58 23.04
N TYR A 440 9.18 -17.32 21.96
CA TYR A 440 9.52 -16.73 20.66
C TYR A 440 8.42 -15.81 20.15
N PHE A 441 7.17 -16.30 20.19
CA PHE A 441 6.03 -15.51 19.76
C PHE A 441 5.81 -14.27 20.63
N SER A 442 5.96 -14.38 21.95
CA SER A 442 5.78 -13.25 22.87
C SER A 442 6.76 -12.11 22.58
N PHE A 443 8.03 -12.43 22.28
CA PHE A 443 9.00 -11.42 21.85
C PHE A 443 8.62 -10.77 20.52
N ALA A 444 8.27 -11.59 19.53
CA ALA A 444 7.86 -11.10 18.22
C ALA A 444 6.61 -10.21 18.30
N HIS A 445 5.65 -10.59 19.14
CA HIS A 445 4.41 -9.87 19.40
C HIS A 445 4.67 -8.47 19.96
N ILE A 446 5.54 -8.35 20.98
CA ILE A 446 5.90 -7.05 21.56
C ILE A 446 6.58 -6.15 20.51
N ILE A 447 7.50 -6.71 19.71
CA ILE A 447 8.19 -5.96 18.65
C ILE A 447 7.19 -5.49 17.60
N ALA A 448 6.31 -6.37 17.12
CA ALA A 448 5.31 -6.07 16.11
C ALA A 448 4.34 -4.97 16.58
N PHE A 449 3.83 -5.07 17.81
CA PHE A 449 2.93 -4.07 18.38
C PHE A 449 3.62 -2.73 18.65
N THR A 450 4.91 -2.73 19.02
CA THR A 450 5.68 -1.49 19.18
C THR A 450 5.92 -0.80 17.83
N ALA A 451 6.22 -1.58 16.78
CA ALA A 451 6.37 -1.06 15.43
C ALA A 451 5.04 -0.48 14.89
N LEU A 452 3.94 -1.23 15.06
CA LEU A 452 2.60 -0.76 14.70
C LEU A 452 2.23 0.52 15.47
N ALA A 453 2.47 0.54 16.78
CA ALA A 453 2.21 1.71 17.61
C ALA A 453 3.06 2.91 17.19
N THR A 454 4.30 2.72 16.75
CA THR A 454 5.11 3.81 16.20
C THR A 454 4.42 4.47 15.01
N ALA A 455 3.92 3.67 14.08
CA ALA A 455 3.17 4.18 12.92
C ALA A 455 1.87 4.90 13.35
N VAL A 456 1.13 4.31 14.30
CA VAL A 456 -0.13 4.87 14.80
C VAL A 456 0.07 6.16 15.60
N VAL A 457 1.04 6.23 16.53
CA VAL A 457 1.36 7.44 17.31
C VAL A 457 1.75 8.58 16.37
N TRP A 458 2.59 8.28 15.39
CA TRP A 458 3.05 9.29 14.46
C TRP A 458 1.91 9.84 13.60
N LEU A 459 1.02 8.96 13.12
CA LEU A 459 -0.18 9.36 12.42
C LEU A 459 -1.14 10.13 13.34
N PHE A 460 -1.31 9.70 14.58
CA PHE A 460 -2.20 10.33 15.54
C PHE A 460 -1.77 11.77 15.82
N HIS A 461 -0.48 12.00 16.05
CA HIS A 461 0.07 13.35 16.27
C HIS A 461 -0.16 14.26 15.05
N GLU A 462 0.00 13.72 13.85
CA GLU A 462 -0.23 14.46 12.61
C GLU A 462 -1.73 14.80 12.41
N VAL A 463 -2.61 13.84 12.71
CA VAL A 463 -4.06 13.94 12.57
C VAL A 463 -4.69 14.84 13.65
N GLU A 464 -4.23 14.75 14.91
CA GLU A 464 -4.74 15.56 16.02
C GLU A 464 -4.42 17.05 15.83
N LEU A 465 -3.19 17.36 15.42
CA LEU A 465 -2.75 18.74 15.25
C LEU A 465 -3.50 19.47 14.13
N HIS A 466 -4.12 18.75 13.19
CA HIS A 466 -4.49 19.37 11.93
C HIS A 466 -5.73 18.82 11.19
N SER A 467 -6.28 17.66 11.54
CA SER A 467 -7.48 17.11 10.91
C SER A 467 -8.76 17.63 11.56
N ARG A 468 -9.77 17.92 10.73
CA ARG A 468 -11.12 18.24 11.22
C ARG A 468 -11.90 17.01 11.71
N HIS A 469 -11.52 15.82 11.24
CA HIS A 469 -12.22 14.57 11.53
C HIS A 469 -11.23 13.46 11.95
N PRO A 470 -10.56 13.61 13.11
CA PRO A 470 -9.50 12.68 13.54
C PRO A 470 -10.01 11.24 13.72
N LEU A 471 -11.23 11.07 14.26
CA LEU A 471 -11.83 9.76 14.48
C LEU A 471 -12.12 9.00 13.17
N LEU A 472 -12.55 9.71 12.12
CA LEU A 472 -12.83 9.09 10.83
C LEU A 472 -11.55 8.55 10.19
N VAL A 473 -10.46 9.33 10.23
CA VAL A 473 -9.15 8.90 9.72
C VAL A 473 -8.63 7.68 10.47
N LEU A 474 -8.77 7.67 11.80
CA LEU A 474 -8.37 6.52 12.63
C LEU A 474 -9.23 5.28 12.36
N LEU A 475 -10.53 5.44 12.10
CA LEU A 475 -11.42 4.34 11.73
C LEU A 475 -11.04 3.73 10.38
N VAL A 476 -10.75 4.58 9.38
CA VAL A 476 -10.28 4.13 8.06
C VAL A 476 -8.95 3.40 8.19
N LEU A 477 -8.02 3.94 8.98
CA LEU A 477 -6.75 3.27 9.26
C LEU A 477 -6.95 1.91 9.93
N PHE A 478 -7.82 1.84 10.95
CA PHE A 478 -8.15 0.58 11.61
C PHE A 478 -8.68 -0.44 10.60
N ALA A 479 -9.61 -0.05 9.73
CA ALA A 479 -10.15 -0.94 8.70
C ALA A 479 -9.05 -1.44 7.74
N ILE A 480 -8.13 -0.56 7.32
CA ILE A 480 -7.00 -0.94 6.47
C ILE A 480 -6.09 -1.92 7.20
N ILE A 481 -5.67 -1.60 8.43
CA ILE A 481 -4.80 -2.47 9.25
C ILE A 481 -5.46 -3.82 9.47
N GLU A 482 -6.75 -3.86 9.80
CA GLU A 482 -7.49 -5.09 10.05
C GLU A 482 -7.48 -6.01 8.83
N VAL A 483 -7.85 -5.49 7.66
CA VAL A 483 -7.79 -6.24 6.40
C VAL A 483 -6.36 -6.69 6.10
N SER A 484 -5.37 -5.83 6.34
CA SER A 484 -3.96 -6.14 6.15
C SER A 484 -3.49 -7.28 7.03
N VAL A 485 -3.89 -7.31 8.31
CA VAL A 485 -3.51 -8.36 9.26
C VAL A 485 -4.12 -9.69 8.84
N PHE A 486 -5.41 -9.73 8.49
CA PHE A 486 -6.03 -10.97 8.01
C PHE A 486 -5.34 -11.50 6.76
N PHE A 487 -5.02 -10.62 5.82
CA PHE A 487 -4.33 -10.99 4.60
C PHE A 487 -2.90 -11.50 4.87
N VAL A 488 -2.09 -10.73 5.58
CA VAL A 488 -0.69 -11.06 5.88
C VAL A 488 -0.60 -12.34 6.72
N VAL A 489 -1.45 -12.52 7.72
CA VAL A 489 -1.46 -13.75 8.53
C VAL A 489 -1.88 -14.96 7.69
N SER A 490 -2.87 -14.82 6.81
CA SER A 490 -3.28 -15.93 5.92
C SER A 490 -2.16 -16.36 4.99
N LEU A 491 -1.33 -15.41 4.55
CA LEU A 491 -0.19 -15.68 3.68
C LEU A 491 1.02 -16.21 4.46
N ALA A 492 1.34 -15.63 5.61
CA ALA A 492 2.50 -15.97 6.42
C ALA A 492 2.32 -17.29 7.18
N MET A 493 1.10 -17.58 7.62
CA MET A 493 0.76 -18.70 8.47
C MET A 493 -0.54 -19.36 7.98
N PRO A 494 -0.50 -20.03 6.81
CA PRO A 494 -1.68 -20.65 6.22
C PRO A 494 -2.37 -21.58 7.23
N GLY A 495 -3.69 -21.44 7.39
CA GLY A 495 -4.50 -22.27 8.31
C GLY A 495 -4.60 -21.76 9.75
N VAL A 496 -3.76 -20.81 10.19
CA VAL A 496 -3.83 -20.29 11.58
C VAL A 496 -5.15 -19.57 11.86
N ILE A 497 -5.61 -18.70 10.96
CA ILE A 497 -6.91 -18.00 11.13
C ILE A 497 -8.08 -18.99 11.15
N ALA A 498 -8.01 -20.07 10.38
CA ALA A 498 -9.03 -21.11 10.38
C ALA A 498 -9.05 -21.88 11.72
N LYS A 499 -7.86 -22.14 12.28
CA LYS A 499 -7.72 -22.83 13.57
C LYS A 499 -8.09 -21.96 14.78
N GLU A 500 -7.73 -20.68 14.76
CA GLU A 500 -8.06 -19.73 15.84
C GLU A 500 -9.48 -19.18 15.73
N GLY A 501 -10.00 -19.02 14.51
CA GLY A 501 -11.30 -18.44 14.23
C GLY A 501 -11.24 -16.93 13.98
N VAL A 502 -11.81 -16.51 12.84
CA VAL A 502 -11.85 -15.11 12.39
C VAL A 502 -12.44 -14.16 13.44
N SER A 503 -13.49 -14.59 14.15
CA SER A 503 -14.15 -13.76 15.17
C SER A 503 -13.26 -13.47 16.37
N ARG A 504 -12.47 -14.46 16.83
CA ARG A 504 -11.55 -14.27 17.96
C ARG A 504 -10.44 -13.29 17.59
N VAL A 505 -9.85 -13.45 16.41
CA VAL A 505 -8.83 -12.53 15.88
C VAL A 505 -9.38 -11.11 15.77
N GLY A 506 -10.56 -10.93 15.15
CA GLY A 506 -11.16 -9.60 14.99
C GLY A 506 -11.53 -8.93 16.31
N ILE A 507 -12.04 -9.69 17.30
CA ILE A 507 -12.31 -9.15 18.63
C ILE A 507 -11.01 -8.71 19.32
N ALA A 508 -9.94 -9.51 19.23
CA ALA A 508 -8.65 -9.17 19.83
C ALA A 508 -8.08 -7.88 19.22
N ASN A 509 -8.12 -7.75 17.90
CA ASN A 509 -7.66 -6.54 17.20
C ASN A 509 -8.50 -5.32 17.55
N LEU A 510 -9.82 -5.46 17.64
CA LEU A 510 -10.71 -4.38 18.09
C LEU A 510 -10.39 -3.94 19.52
N LEU A 511 -10.15 -4.90 20.43
CA LEU A 511 -9.74 -4.60 21.81
C LEU A 511 -8.41 -3.85 21.86
N ALA A 512 -7.44 -4.25 21.03
CA ALA A 512 -6.16 -3.55 20.90
C ALA A 512 -6.35 -2.11 20.39
N ALA A 513 -7.13 -1.93 19.34
CA ALA A 513 -7.43 -0.62 18.78
C ALA A 513 -8.13 0.29 19.79
N VAL A 514 -9.08 -0.24 20.56
CA VAL A 514 -9.75 0.49 21.65
C VAL A 514 -8.75 0.85 22.75
N ALA A 515 -7.89 -0.07 23.19
CA ALA A 515 -6.88 0.20 24.22
C ALA A 515 -5.90 1.30 23.78
N MET A 516 -5.44 1.24 22.53
CA MET A 516 -4.56 2.26 21.94
C MET A 516 -5.27 3.61 21.81
N ALA A 517 -6.51 3.64 21.32
CA ALA A 517 -7.30 4.87 21.22
C ALA A 517 -7.57 5.51 22.59
N ILE A 518 -7.85 4.70 23.60
CA ILE A 518 -8.01 5.14 25.00
C ILE A 518 -6.72 5.77 25.51
N PHE A 519 -5.56 5.13 25.27
CA PHE A 519 -4.26 5.69 25.64
C PHE A 519 -4.09 7.10 25.07
N PHE A 520 -4.34 7.30 23.78
CA PHE A 520 -4.21 8.62 23.15
C PHE A 520 -5.18 9.67 23.71
N VAL A 521 -6.44 9.29 23.93
CA VAL A 521 -7.42 10.20 24.55
C VAL A 521 -6.95 10.67 25.92
N PHE A 522 -6.29 9.81 26.69
CA PHE A 522 -5.79 10.14 28.02
C PHE A 522 -4.42 10.80 28.04
N SER A 523 -3.53 10.50 27.10
CA SER A 523 -2.17 11.04 27.07
C SER A 523 -2.09 12.43 26.46
N HIS A 524 -3.00 12.79 25.54
CA HIS A 524 -2.89 14.03 24.74
C HIS A 524 -3.97 15.10 25.05
N ARG A 525 -5.00 14.79 25.86
CA ARG A 525 -6.06 15.76 26.22
C ARG A 525 -6.26 15.95 27.72
N GLU A 526 -5.50 16.87 28.32
CA GLU A 526 -5.69 17.28 29.74
C GLU A 526 -7.15 17.69 30.05
N ASP A 527 -7.80 18.34 29.09
CA ASP A 527 -9.17 18.82 29.16
C ASP A 527 -10.23 17.69 29.03
N ALA A 528 -9.89 16.55 28.42
CA ALA A 528 -10.76 15.36 28.40
C ALA A 528 -10.75 14.65 29.76
N TRP A 529 -9.59 14.60 30.42
CA TRP A 529 -9.43 14.01 31.76
C TRP A 529 -10.22 14.79 32.82
N GLU A 530 -10.16 16.12 32.79
CA GLU A 530 -10.95 16.95 33.71
C GLU A 530 -12.46 16.81 33.48
N LYS A 531 -12.91 16.66 32.22
CA LYS A 531 -14.32 16.37 31.90
C LYS A 531 -14.77 14.99 32.39
N LEU A 532 -13.94 13.95 32.27
CA LEU A 532 -14.26 12.61 32.76
C LEU A 532 -14.30 12.58 34.29
N LYS A 533 -13.34 13.20 34.98
CA LYS A 533 -13.36 13.37 36.44
C LYS A 533 -14.61 14.09 36.92
N GLN A 534 -15.01 15.16 36.23
CA GLN A 534 -16.24 15.88 36.55
C GLN A 534 -17.48 15.02 36.37
N LYS A 535 -17.57 14.25 35.28
CA LYS A 535 -18.66 13.29 35.06
C LYS A 535 -18.69 12.21 36.14
N LEU A 536 -17.56 11.56 36.44
CA LEU A 536 -17.48 10.53 37.48
C LEU A 536 -17.82 11.07 38.87
N LYS A 537 -17.40 12.30 39.21
CA LYS A 537 -17.82 12.99 40.43
C LYS A 537 -19.31 13.32 40.44
N GLN A 538 -19.91 13.62 39.30
CA GLN A 538 -21.37 13.81 39.19
C GLN A 538 -22.12 12.49 39.39
N THR A 539 -21.69 11.39 38.76
CA THR A 539 -22.32 10.08 38.94
C THR A 539 -22.18 9.57 40.37
N ALA A 540 -21.02 9.77 41.00
CA ALA A 540 -20.79 9.41 42.41
C ALA A 540 -21.50 10.32 43.43
N ARG A 541 -22.10 11.44 43.00
CA ARG A 541 -22.97 12.29 43.83
C ARG A 541 -24.46 11.98 43.62
N LEU A 542 -24.78 11.22 42.59
CA LEU A 542 -26.15 10.82 42.21
C LEU A 542 -26.46 9.36 42.59
N ALA A 543 -25.42 8.56 42.90
CA ALA A 543 -25.51 7.31 43.64
C ALA A 543 -25.24 7.57 45.12
#